data_AF-A0A4U3ATH1-F1
#
_entry.id   AF-A0A4U3ATH1-F1
#
_cell.length_a   1.000
_cell.length_b   1.000
_cell.length_c   1.000
_cell.angle_alpha   90.00
_cell.angle_beta   90.00
_cell.angle_gamma   90.00
#
_symmetry.space_group_name_H-M   'P 1'
#
loop_
_entity.id
_entity.type
_entity.pdbx_description
1 polymer ?
#
loop_
_entity_poly.entity_id
_entity_poly.type
_entity_poly.pdbx_seq_one_letter_code
_entity_poly.pdbx_strand_id
1 'polypeptide(L)'
;EETLKSRSYKHAITITDFADVLTKNYSIPFRHAHHAASVIANMSLEQKKELHELHFKDVNIYLQEKFKVHLLEKEWEEIVSPEAFIQKRNVYGGPSKKEMERMIKNRKESFQKEEEVFEKEKQRILQAETDLNMLTSNYIES
;
A
#
# COMPACT_ATOMS: atom_id res chain seq x y z
N GLU A 1 -7.00 -15.92 4.54
CA GLU A 1 -5.92 -15.44 3.67
C GLU A 1 -6.25 -15.62 2.19
N GLU A 2 -6.63 -16.84 1.79
CA GLU A 2 -6.97 -17.21 0.41
C GLU A 2 -8.04 -16.31 -0.24
N THR A 3 -9.10 -15.94 0.49
CA THR A 3 -10.15 -15.04 -0.03
C THR A 3 -9.63 -13.65 -0.39
N LEU A 4 -8.73 -13.07 0.42
CA LEU A 4 -8.16 -11.74 0.15
C LEU A 4 -7.19 -11.80 -1.01
N LYS A 5 -6.35 -12.84 -1.07
CA LYS A 5 -5.47 -13.09 -2.20
C LYS A 5 -6.27 -13.23 -3.49
N SER A 6 -7.30 -14.08 -3.52
CA SER A 6 -8.17 -14.24 -4.68
C SER A 6 -8.81 -12.92 -5.12
N ARG A 7 -9.29 -12.10 -4.19
CA ARG A 7 -9.86 -10.77 -4.50
C ARG A 7 -8.85 -9.79 -5.08
N SER A 8 -7.56 -9.89 -4.72
CA SER A 8 -6.53 -8.99 -5.23
C SER A 8 -6.27 -9.14 -6.75
N TYR A 9 -6.63 -10.29 -7.33
CA TYR A 9 -6.57 -10.53 -8.76
C TYR A 9 -7.82 -10.07 -9.52
N LYS A 10 -8.85 -9.56 -8.83
CA LYS A 10 -10.13 -9.17 -9.44
C LYS A 10 -10.19 -7.70 -9.79
N HIS A 11 -11.08 -7.35 -10.71
CA HIS A 11 -11.46 -5.97 -11.01
C HIS A 11 -10.29 -5.09 -11.49
N ALA A 12 -9.29 -5.70 -12.13
CA ALA A 12 -8.13 -5.01 -12.71
C ALA A 12 -7.40 -4.07 -11.72
N ILE A 13 -7.32 -4.43 -10.42
CA ILE A 13 -6.68 -3.61 -9.37
C ILE A 13 -5.25 -3.19 -9.74
N THR A 14 -4.52 -4.05 -10.46
CA THR A 14 -3.13 -3.78 -10.85
C THR A 14 -2.97 -2.95 -12.12
N ILE A 15 -4.06 -2.51 -12.78
CA ILE A 15 -4.01 -1.81 -14.08
C ILE A 15 -3.21 -0.49 -14.04
N THR A 16 -3.09 0.14 -12.87
CA THR A 16 -2.25 1.32 -12.72
C THR A 16 -0.76 1.01 -12.93
N ASP A 17 -0.32 -0.22 -12.64
CA ASP A 17 1.06 -0.66 -12.89
C ASP A 17 1.35 -0.79 -14.39
N PHE A 18 0.33 -1.17 -15.20
CA PHE A 18 0.43 -1.17 -16.66
C PHE A 18 0.73 0.24 -17.19
N ALA A 19 -0.03 1.25 -16.74
CA ALA A 19 0.21 2.64 -17.14
C ALA A 19 1.60 3.15 -16.70
N ASP A 20 2.01 2.80 -15.49
CA ASP A 20 3.33 3.13 -14.96
C ASP A 20 4.46 2.53 -15.80
N VAL A 21 4.35 1.25 -16.19
CA VAL A 21 5.36 0.57 -17.02
C VAL A 21 5.44 1.23 -18.40
N LEU A 22 4.31 1.53 -19.04
CA LEU A 22 4.32 2.23 -20.33
C LEU A 22 4.97 3.61 -20.23
N THR A 23 4.73 4.33 -19.13
CA THR A 23 5.32 5.66 -18.93
C THR A 23 6.82 5.57 -18.66
N LYS A 24 7.24 4.68 -17.75
CA LYS A 24 8.62 4.59 -17.25
C LYS A 24 9.54 3.87 -18.22
N ASN A 25 9.11 2.74 -18.78
CA ASN A 25 9.97 1.87 -19.60
C ASN A 25 9.89 2.21 -21.08
N TYR A 26 8.73 2.70 -21.55
CA TYR A 26 8.45 2.93 -22.97
C TYR A 26 8.25 4.40 -23.32
N SER A 27 8.43 5.32 -22.36
CA SER A 27 8.33 6.78 -22.55
C SER A 27 6.98 7.24 -23.13
N ILE A 28 5.91 6.47 -22.93
CA ILE A 28 4.57 6.87 -23.35
C ILE A 28 4.06 7.99 -22.43
N PRO A 29 3.57 9.13 -22.96
CA PRO A 29 3.09 10.20 -22.11
C PRO A 29 1.98 9.72 -21.17
N PHE A 30 2.04 10.13 -19.90
CA PHE A 30 1.16 9.66 -18.82
C PHE A 30 -0.33 9.54 -19.21
N ARG A 31 -0.89 10.57 -19.86
CA ARG A 31 -2.30 10.57 -20.30
C ARG A 31 -2.60 9.45 -21.31
N HIS A 32 -1.68 9.19 -22.24
CA HIS A 32 -1.82 8.12 -23.23
C HIS A 32 -1.66 6.74 -22.59
N ALA A 33 -0.73 6.60 -21.64
CA ALA A 33 -0.55 5.36 -20.89
C ALA A 33 -1.80 5.01 -20.06
N HIS A 34 -2.40 5.99 -19.37
CA HIS A 34 -3.65 5.78 -18.63
C HIS A 34 -4.86 5.52 -19.54
N HIS A 35 -4.90 6.13 -20.73
CA HIS A 35 -5.91 5.78 -21.72
C HIS A 35 -5.76 4.32 -22.19
N ALA A 36 -4.53 3.87 -22.48
CA ALA A 36 -4.24 2.49 -22.82
C ALA A 36 -4.66 1.52 -21.70
N ALA A 37 -4.34 1.85 -20.46
CA ALA A 37 -4.77 1.11 -19.27
C ALA A 37 -6.31 0.96 -19.20
N SER A 38 -7.06 2.04 -19.46
CA SER A 38 -8.52 1.98 -19.52
C SER A 38 -9.03 1.05 -20.63
N VAL A 39 -8.38 1.05 -21.81
CA VAL A 39 -8.77 0.16 -22.91
C VAL A 39 -8.54 -1.30 -22.55
N ILE A 40 -7.38 -1.63 -21.95
CA ILE A 40 -7.08 -3.01 -21.52
C ILE A 40 -8.02 -3.45 -20.38
N ALA A 41 -8.35 -2.57 -19.44
CA ALA A 41 -9.35 -2.88 -18.41
C ALA A 41 -10.73 -3.18 -19.01
N ASN A 42 -11.18 -2.38 -19.99
CA ASN A 42 -12.43 -2.62 -20.70
C ASN A 42 -12.40 -3.92 -21.51
N MET A 43 -11.27 -4.25 -22.15
CA MET A 43 -11.07 -5.53 -22.82
C MET A 43 -11.27 -6.71 -21.87
N SER A 44 -10.77 -6.62 -20.63
CA SER A 44 -11.00 -7.60 -19.56
C SER A 44 -12.50 -7.79 -19.29
N LEU A 45 -13.23 -6.68 -19.13
CA LEU A 45 -14.67 -6.69 -18.87
C LEU A 45 -15.49 -7.28 -20.04
N GLU A 46 -15.18 -6.86 -21.27
CA GLU A 46 -15.85 -7.35 -22.49
C GLU A 46 -15.63 -8.84 -22.70
N GLN A 47 -14.43 -9.34 -22.42
CA GLN A 47 -14.10 -10.77 -22.50
C GLN A 47 -14.57 -11.58 -21.28
N LYS A 48 -15.17 -10.93 -20.26
CA LYS A 48 -15.56 -11.54 -18.98
C LYS A 48 -14.40 -12.31 -18.32
N LYS A 49 -13.22 -11.69 -18.36
CA LYS A 49 -11.96 -12.21 -17.83
C LYS A 49 -11.40 -11.23 -16.81
N GLU A 50 -10.62 -11.74 -15.89
CA GLU A 50 -9.73 -10.92 -15.07
C GLU A 50 -8.46 -10.57 -15.85
N LEU A 51 -7.74 -9.55 -15.40
CA LEU A 51 -6.59 -9.00 -16.14
C LEU A 51 -5.52 -10.06 -16.43
N HIS A 52 -5.25 -10.94 -15.46
CA HIS A 52 -4.27 -12.02 -15.57
C HIS A 52 -4.74 -13.17 -16.51
N GLU A 53 -6.01 -13.20 -16.91
CA GLU A 53 -6.58 -14.20 -17.81
C GLU A 53 -6.65 -13.69 -19.27
N LEU A 54 -6.37 -12.41 -19.50
CA LEU A 54 -6.26 -11.85 -20.84
C LEU A 54 -5.12 -12.50 -21.59
N HIS A 55 -5.36 -12.78 -22.87
CA HIS A 55 -4.32 -13.33 -23.72
C HIS A 55 -3.30 -12.23 -24.03
N PHE A 56 -2.07 -12.42 -23.54
CA PHE A 56 -1.00 -11.42 -23.65
C PHE A 56 -0.78 -10.92 -25.09
N LYS A 57 -0.92 -11.80 -26.08
CA LYS A 57 -0.81 -11.43 -27.51
C LYS A 57 -1.78 -10.32 -27.91
N ASP A 58 -3.00 -10.33 -27.40
CA ASP A 58 -4.03 -9.34 -27.78
C ASP A 58 -3.67 -7.95 -27.22
N VAL A 59 -3.17 -7.92 -25.99
CA VAL A 59 -2.62 -6.71 -25.35
C VAL A 59 -1.46 -6.17 -26.16
N ASN A 60 -0.54 -7.04 -26.60
CA ASN A 60 0.64 -6.64 -27.36
C ASN A 60 0.32 -6.19 -28.79
N ILE A 61 -0.67 -6.80 -29.46
CA ILE A 61 -1.18 -6.33 -30.76
C ILE A 61 -1.70 -4.89 -30.62
N TYR A 62 -2.54 -4.63 -29.61
CA TYR A 62 -3.04 -3.29 -29.33
C TYR A 62 -1.90 -2.27 -29.10
N LEU A 63 -0.92 -2.61 -28.27
CA LEU A 63 0.23 -1.74 -28.00
C LEU A 63 1.07 -1.47 -29.25
N GLN A 64 1.29 -2.48 -30.09
CA GLN A 64 2.06 -2.35 -31.32
C GLN A 64 1.33 -1.48 -32.34
N GLU A 65 0.01 -1.62 -32.47
CA GLU A 65 -0.80 -0.79 -33.37
C GLU A 65 -0.82 0.66 -32.93
N LYS A 66 -1.05 0.91 -31.62
CA LYS A 66 -1.30 2.24 -31.09
C LYS A 66 -0.02 3.03 -30.79
N PHE A 67 1.02 2.36 -30.30
CA PHE A 67 2.22 3.01 -29.76
C PHE A 67 3.53 2.51 -30.36
N LYS A 68 3.50 1.49 -31.24
CA LYS A 68 4.71 0.81 -31.77
C LYS A 68 5.59 0.25 -30.65
N VAL A 69 4.95 -0.21 -29.58
CA VAL A 69 5.57 -0.79 -28.40
C VAL A 69 5.26 -2.27 -28.33
N HIS A 70 6.24 -3.04 -27.89
CA HIS A 70 6.09 -4.46 -27.58
C HIS A 70 6.52 -4.70 -26.14
N LEU A 71 5.56 -5.08 -25.30
CA LEU A 71 5.81 -5.49 -23.92
C LEU A 71 6.46 -6.87 -23.92
N LEU A 72 7.34 -7.16 -22.97
CA LEU A 72 7.84 -8.52 -22.73
C LEU A 72 6.84 -9.34 -21.91
N GLU A 73 6.78 -10.65 -22.13
CA GLU A 73 5.87 -11.53 -21.37
C GLU A 73 6.11 -11.44 -19.86
N LYS A 74 7.38 -11.40 -19.45
CA LYS A 74 7.76 -11.17 -18.06
C LYS A 74 7.25 -9.84 -17.49
N GLU A 75 7.27 -8.77 -18.28
CA GLU A 75 6.73 -7.48 -17.82
C GLU A 75 5.21 -7.57 -17.63
N TRP A 76 4.51 -8.29 -18.50
CA TRP A 76 3.08 -8.54 -18.36
C TRP A 76 2.76 -9.36 -17.11
N GLU A 77 3.49 -10.46 -16.87
CA GLU A 77 3.36 -11.28 -15.66
C GLU A 77 3.54 -10.44 -14.38
N GLU A 78 4.53 -9.55 -14.37
CA GLU A 78 4.75 -8.63 -13.25
C GLU A 78 3.62 -7.60 -13.10
N ILE A 79 3.09 -7.07 -14.20
CA ILE A 79 1.99 -6.09 -14.18
C ILE A 79 0.70 -6.71 -13.63
N VAL A 80 0.39 -7.94 -13.99
CA VAL A 80 -0.84 -8.61 -13.56
C VAL A 80 -0.72 -9.30 -12.19
N SER A 81 0.46 -9.28 -11.58
CA SER A 81 0.71 -9.84 -10.24
C SER A 81 0.45 -8.80 -9.13
N PRO A 82 -0.53 -9.05 -8.23
CA PRO A 82 -0.73 -8.25 -7.03
C PRO A 82 0.48 -8.24 -6.08
N GLU A 83 1.24 -9.34 -6.01
CA GLU A 83 2.46 -9.39 -5.21
C GLU A 83 3.53 -8.44 -5.76
N ALA A 84 3.80 -8.49 -7.08
CA ALA A 84 4.74 -7.57 -7.70
C ALA A 84 4.27 -6.10 -7.57
N PHE A 85 2.97 -5.87 -7.73
CA PHE A 85 2.33 -4.56 -7.51
C PHE A 85 2.62 -3.99 -6.11
N ILE A 86 2.52 -4.83 -5.06
CA ILE A 86 2.82 -4.42 -3.68
C ILE A 86 4.32 -4.16 -3.51
N GLN A 87 5.19 -5.05 -4.01
CA GLN A 87 6.64 -4.92 -3.82
C GLN A 87 7.22 -3.69 -4.50
N LYS A 88 6.71 -3.29 -5.68
CA LYS A 88 7.15 -2.08 -6.40
C LYS A 88 6.88 -0.79 -5.60
N ARG A 89 5.88 -0.77 -4.72
CA ARG A 89 5.50 0.42 -3.93
C ARG A 89 6.31 0.52 -2.64
N ASN A 90 7.61 0.75 -2.83
CA ASN A 90 8.64 0.78 -1.77
C ASN A 90 9.02 2.19 -1.30
N VAL A 91 8.26 3.21 -1.71
CA VAL A 91 8.42 4.60 -1.25
C VAL A 91 7.96 4.75 0.21
N TYR A 92 8.37 5.83 0.87
CA TYR A 92 7.98 6.12 2.25
C TYR A 92 6.46 6.00 2.46
N GLY A 93 6.05 5.10 3.34
CA GLY A 93 4.63 4.84 3.64
C GLY A 93 3.93 3.86 2.70
N GLY A 94 4.66 3.25 1.75
CA GLY A 94 4.14 2.26 0.82
C GLY A 94 3.87 0.88 1.47
N PRO A 95 3.07 0.02 0.81
CA PRO A 95 2.67 -1.29 1.32
C PRO A 95 3.74 -2.38 1.17
N SER A 96 4.89 -2.08 0.57
CA SER A 96 5.96 -3.08 0.41
C SER A 96 6.40 -3.67 1.75
N LYS A 97 6.86 -4.92 1.76
CA LYS A 97 7.32 -5.59 2.98
C LYS A 97 8.37 -4.77 3.73
N LYS A 98 9.36 -4.24 3.01
CA LYS A 98 10.43 -3.40 3.55
C LYS A 98 9.89 -2.19 4.30
N GLU A 99 8.95 -1.46 3.70
CA GLU A 99 8.38 -0.25 4.32
C GLU A 99 7.46 -0.59 5.48
N MET A 100 6.68 -1.66 5.38
CA MET A 100 5.84 -2.15 6.49
C MET A 100 6.69 -2.55 7.70
N GLU A 101 7.80 -3.27 7.50
CA GLU A 101 8.73 -3.64 8.58
C GLU A 101 9.35 -2.40 9.24
N ARG A 102 9.80 -1.43 8.44
CA ARG A 102 10.31 -0.14 8.94
C ARG A 102 9.26 0.61 9.77
N MET A 103 8.03 0.71 9.27
CA MET A 103 6.93 1.40 9.94
C MET A 103 6.52 0.72 11.24
N ILE A 104 6.43 -0.62 11.24
CA ILE A 104 6.10 -1.39 12.46
C ILE A 104 7.18 -1.19 13.51
N LYS A 105 8.46 -1.24 13.13
CA LYS A 105 9.58 -0.98 14.05
C LYS A 105 9.46 0.40 14.67
N ASN A 106 9.34 1.45 13.84
CA ASN A 106 9.24 2.82 14.33
C ASN A 106 8.04 3.02 15.27
N ARG A 107 6.88 2.41 14.96
CA ARG A 107 5.68 2.50 15.82
C ARG A 107 5.88 1.81 17.16
N LYS A 108 6.56 0.65 17.20
CA LYS A 108 6.89 -0.02 18.45
C LYS A 108 7.80 0.84 19.33
N GLU A 109 8.83 1.44 18.73
CA GLU A 109 9.75 2.34 19.43
C GLU A 109 9.04 3.61 19.95
N SER A 110 8.16 4.21 19.16
CA SER A 110 7.33 5.34 19.60
C SER A 110 6.39 4.95 20.74
N PHE A 111 5.72 3.81 20.62
CA PHE A 111 4.78 3.32 21.63
C PHE A 111 5.48 3.10 22.99
N GLN A 112 6.68 2.51 22.99
CA GLN A 112 7.46 2.33 24.22
C GLN A 112 7.79 3.66 24.90
N LYS A 113 8.19 4.68 24.12
CA LYS A 113 8.47 6.02 24.66
C LYS A 113 7.22 6.67 25.23
N GLU A 114 6.09 6.54 24.55
CA GLU A 114 4.81 7.07 25.02
C GLU A 114 4.35 6.37 26.31
N GLU A 115 4.57 5.05 26.42
CA GLU A 115 4.27 4.26 27.62
C GLU A 115 5.13 4.70 28.82
N GLU A 116 6.43 4.95 28.60
CA GLU A 116 7.33 5.47 29.66
C GLU A 116 6.90 6.86 30.15
N VAL A 117 6.49 7.75 29.24
CA VAL A 117 5.98 9.08 29.60
C VAL A 117 4.66 8.96 30.36
N PHE A 118 3.76 8.12 29.89
CA PHE A 118 2.47 7.87 30.53
C PHE A 118 2.64 7.38 31.97
N GLU A 119 3.51 6.40 32.21
CA GLU A 119 3.70 5.87 33.56
C GLU A 119 4.33 6.91 34.49
N LYS A 120 5.28 7.73 34.01
CA LYS A 120 5.84 8.85 34.81
C LYS A 120 4.77 9.86 35.22
N GLU A 121 3.91 10.27 34.30
CA GLU A 121 2.85 11.23 34.61
C GLU A 121 1.79 10.65 35.55
N LYS A 122 1.45 9.38 35.39
CA LYS A 122 0.57 8.67 36.31
C LYS A 122 1.13 8.67 37.74
N GLN A 123 2.42 8.33 37.91
CA GLN A 123 3.07 8.35 39.23
C GLN A 123 3.11 9.77 39.83
N ARG A 124 3.37 10.79 39.01
CA ARG A 124 3.36 12.19 39.47
C ARG A 124 1.99 12.61 40.00
N ILE A 125 0.90 12.21 39.34
CA ILE A 125 -0.47 12.50 39.78
C ILE A 125 -0.79 11.77 41.09
N LEU A 126 -0.45 10.49 41.19
CA LEU A 126 -0.67 9.69 42.41
C LEU A 126 0.08 10.27 43.63
N GLN A 127 1.32 10.74 43.42
CA GLN A 127 2.07 11.38 44.48
C GLN A 127 1.40 12.69 44.93
N ALA A 128 1.00 13.54 43.98
CA ALA A 128 0.32 14.80 44.30
C ALA A 128 -1.01 14.59 45.04
N GLU A 129 -1.76 13.55 44.69
CA GLU A 129 -2.98 13.15 45.41
C GLU A 129 -2.67 12.70 46.84
N THR A 130 -1.63 11.88 47.01
CA THR A 130 -1.20 11.41 48.34
C THR A 130 -0.77 12.57 49.23
N ASP A 131 0.01 13.51 48.69
CA ASP A 131 0.50 14.68 49.43
C ASP A 131 -0.66 15.60 49.83
N LEU A 132 -1.63 15.83 48.94
CA LEU A 132 -2.82 16.62 49.23
C LEU A 132 -3.67 15.99 50.33
N ASN A 133 -3.86 14.67 50.28
CA ASN A 133 -4.62 13.94 51.29
C ASN A 133 -3.93 14.03 52.66
N MET A 134 -2.61 13.84 52.72
CA MET A 134 -1.84 14.00 53.96
C MET A 134 -1.96 15.41 54.54
N LEU A 135 -1.83 16.45 53.71
CA LEU A 135 -2.00 17.84 54.14
C LEU A 135 -3.39 18.07 54.73
N THR A 136 -4.43 17.59 54.04
CA THR A 136 -5.82 17.76 54.46
C THR A 136 -6.09 17.07 55.81
N SER A 137 -5.60 15.83 55.99
CA SER A 137 -5.72 15.12 57.27
C SER A 137 -5.03 15.87 58.41
N ASN A 138 -3.82 16.37 58.20
CA ASN A 138 -3.09 17.16 59.21
C ASN A 138 -3.85 18.44 59.62
N TYR A 139 -4.55 19.08 58.68
CA TYR A 139 -5.38 20.26 58.99
C TYR A 139 -6.66 19.91 59.74
N ILE A 140 -7.25 18.74 59.50
CA ILE A 140 -8.47 18.29 60.19
C ILE A 140 -8.17 17.81 61.62
N GLU A 141 -6.98 17.23 61.83
CA GLU A 141 -6.54 16.71 63.14
C GLU A 141 -5.91 17.78 64.04
N SER A 142 -5.62 18.98 63.52
CA SER A 142 -5.13 20.15 64.26
C SER A 142 -6.25 21.04 64.80
#